data_AF-A0A972J4Q1-F1
#
_entry.id   AF-A0A972J4Q1-F1
#
_cell.length_a   1.000
_cell.length_b   1.000
_cell.length_c   1.000
_cell.angle_alpha   90.00
_cell.angle_beta   90.00
_cell.angle_gamma   90.00
#
_symmetry.space_group_name_H-M   'P 1'
#
loop_
_entity.id
_entity.type
_entity.pdbx_description
1 polymer ?
#
loop_
_entity_poly.entity_id
_entity_poly.type
_entity_poly.pdbx_seq_one_letter_code
_entity_poly.pdbx_strand_id
1 'polypeptide(L)'
;MTGIVRPLWFEPVRHCYRLVKDPCYRTLCLLEAKLGNAPRFVPGSLKLHGKRFRFPDAASFLSAYREIFVERIYAFPSPDAAPGILDLGANIGLSVLYFKQLFPDAKIMAYEADPEIFAYLEDNIRE
;
A
#
# COMPACT_ATOMS: atom_id res chain seq x y z
N MET A 1 -21.37 5.24 -28.86
CA MET A 1 -20.92 6.34 -29.73
C MET A 1 -19.59 6.85 -29.20
N THR A 2 -18.53 6.52 -29.93
CA THR A 2 -17.21 7.18 -30.04
C THR A 2 -16.68 7.97 -28.84
N GLY A 3 -15.53 7.52 -28.31
CA GLY A 3 -14.60 8.38 -27.59
C GLY A 3 -14.15 9.59 -28.41
N ILE A 4 -13.38 10.48 -27.75
CA ILE A 4 -13.02 11.86 -28.17
C ILE A 4 -14.11 12.82 -27.65
N VAL A 5 -14.07 13.37 -26.43
CA VAL A 5 -13.00 14.08 -25.71
C VAL A 5 -13.27 13.88 -24.21
N ARG A 6 -12.34 13.32 -23.41
CA ARG A 6 -12.45 13.50 -21.95
C ARG A 6 -12.25 15.00 -21.71
N PRO A 7 -13.21 15.72 -21.11
CA PRO A 7 -13.04 17.15 -20.89
C PRO A 7 -11.73 17.42 -20.14
N LEU A 8 -11.00 18.48 -20.50
CA LEU A 8 -9.74 18.85 -19.84
C LEU A 8 -9.86 18.98 -18.32
N TRP A 9 -11.07 19.27 -17.82
CA TRP A 9 -11.38 19.37 -16.40
C TRP A 9 -11.73 18.03 -15.72
N PHE A 10 -11.96 16.95 -16.47
CA PHE A 10 -12.39 15.66 -15.91
C PHE A 10 -11.35 15.04 -14.98
N GLU A 11 -10.08 14.96 -15.39
CA GLU A 11 -9.02 14.43 -14.54
C GLU A 11 -8.73 15.34 -13.32
N PRO A 12 -8.65 16.68 -13.46
CA PRO A 12 -8.58 17.58 -12.31
C PRO A 12 -9.73 17.40 -11.31
N VAL A 13 -10.99 17.32 -11.79
CA VAL A 13 -12.15 17.11 -10.92
C VAL A 13 -12.11 15.74 -10.25
N ARG A 14 -11.76 14.68 -10.99
CA ARG A 14 -11.58 13.33 -10.45
C ARG A 14 -10.49 13.31 -9.37
N HIS A 15 -9.37 13.99 -9.61
CA HIS A 15 -8.28 14.12 -8.64
C HIS A 15 -8.75 14.81 -7.36
N CYS A 16 -9.38 15.99 -7.47
CA CYS A 16 -9.93 16.72 -6.33
C CYS A 16 -10.96 15.88 -5.55
N TYR A 17 -11.87 15.20 -6.26
CA TYR A 17 -12.85 14.32 -5.65
C TYR A 17 -12.17 13.21 -4.83
N ARG A 18 -11.16 12.54 -5.40
CA ARG A 18 -10.43 11.47 -4.71
C ARG A 18 -9.63 11.99 -3.52
N LEU A 19 -8.98 13.16 -3.62
CA LEU A 19 -8.28 13.77 -2.49
C LEU A 19 -9.22 13.98 -1.29
N VAL A 20 -10.47 14.38 -1.54
CA VAL A 20 -11.47 14.58 -0.49
C VAL A 20 -12.01 13.24 0.05
N LYS A 21 -12.37 12.30 -0.84
CA LYS A 21 -13.14 11.10 -0.47
C LYS A 21 -12.31 9.86 -0.14
N ASP A 22 -11.08 9.77 -0.62
CA ASP A 22 -10.23 8.58 -0.49
C ASP A 22 -8.99 8.89 0.37
N PRO A 23 -8.98 8.49 1.66
CA PRO A 23 -7.86 8.76 2.55
C PRO A 23 -6.58 8.03 2.13
N CYS A 24 -6.68 6.85 1.51
CA CYS A 24 -5.53 6.12 0.99
C CYS A 24 -4.92 6.86 -0.19
N TYR A 25 -5.75 7.37 -1.11
CA TYR A 25 -5.28 8.19 -2.23
C TYR A 25 -4.61 9.48 -1.77
N ARG A 26 -5.19 10.16 -0.77
CA ARG A 26 -4.57 11.35 -0.17
C ARG A 26 -3.21 11.02 0.44
N THR A 27 -3.13 9.90 1.16
CA THR A 27 -1.86 9.43 1.74
C THR A 27 -0.84 9.15 0.65
N LEU A 28 -1.23 8.48 -0.44
CA LEU A 28 -0.37 8.24 -1.58
C LEU A 28 0.18 9.55 -2.16
N CYS A 29 -0.67 10.56 -2.40
CA CYS A 29 -0.18 11.86 -2.91
C CYS A 29 0.84 12.52 -1.97
N LEU A 30 0.65 12.41 -0.65
CA LEU A 30 1.62 12.92 0.33
C LEU A 30 2.93 12.11 0.33
N LEU A 31 2.85 10.80 0.16
CA LEU A 31 4.02 9.93 0.04
C LEU A 31 4.79 10.23 -1.25
N GLU A 32 4.10 10.40 -2.38
CA GLU A 32 4.70 10.77 -3.67
C GLU A 32 5.37 12.15 -3.60
N ALA A 33 4.75 13.13 -2.95
CA ALA A 33 5.37 14.44 -2.76
C ALA A 33 6.65 14.37 -1.90
N LYS A 34 6.72 13.43 -0.95
CA LYS A 34 7.89 13.25 -0.07
C LYS A 34 9.00 12.39 -0.68
N LEU A 35 8.63 11.36 -1.44
CA LEU A 35 9.53 10.28 -1.84
C LEU A 35 9.69 10.14 -3.35
N GLY A 36 8.88 10.82 -4.17
CA GLY A 36 8.84 10.62 -5.62
C GLY A 36 10.15 10.91 -6.35
N ASN A 37 11.02 11.73 -5.75
CA ASN A 37 12.36 12.05 -6.27
C ASN A 37 13.49 11.35 -5.51
N ALA A 38 13.18 10.41 -4.63
CA ALA A 38 14.20 9.66 -3.91
C ALA A 38 15.00 8.78 -4.89
N PRO A 39 16.33 8.67 -4.71
CA PRO A 39 17.15 7.78 -5.53
C PRO A 39 16.73 6.32 -5.39
N ARG A 40 16.87 5.56 -6.48
CA ARG A 40 16.61 4.12 -6.50
C ARG A 40 17.63 3.36 -5.65
N PHE A 41 17.19 2.23 -5.10
CA PHE A 41 18.00 1.29 -4.29
C PHE A 41 18.60 1.92 -3.03
N VAL A 42 17.93 2.94 -2.49
CA VAL A 42 18.30 3.57 -1.22
C VAL A 42 17.26 3.24 -0.16
N PRO A 43 17.65 2.53 0.92
CA PRO A 43 16.76 2.24 2.02
C PRO A 43 16.24 3.51 2.71
N GLY A 44 14.99 3.45 3.15
CA GLY A 44 14.34 4.54 3.86
C GLY A 44 13.40 4.05 4.95
N SER A 45 12.89 5.00 5.73
CA SER A 45 11.83 4.74 6.69
C SER A 45 10.93 5.97 6.86
N LEU A 46 9.67 5.74 7.18
CA LEU A 46 8.68 6.78 7.43
C LEU A 46 7.65 6.31 8.45
N LYS A 47 6.75 7.21 8.86
CA LYS A 47 5.61 6.85 9.70
C LYS A 47 4.39 6.53 8.82
N LEU A 48 3.94 5.28 8.81
CA LEU A 48 2.75 4.81 8.11
C LEU A 48 1.73 4.28 9.12
N HIS A 49 0.49 4.79 9.09
CA HIS A 49 -0.59 4.37 10.00
C HIS A 49 -0.20 4.33 11.49
N GLY A 50 0.63 5.27 11.93
CA GLY A 50 1.06 5.37 13.33
C GLY A 50 2.33 4.61 13.68
N LYS A 51 2.79 3.70 12.83
CA LYS A 51 3.99 2.87 13.03
C LYS A 51 5.13 3.35 12.15
N ARG A 52 6.38 3.08 12.53
CA ARG A 52 7.50 3.31 11.61
C ARG A 52 7.54 2.12 10.65
N PHE A 53 7.81 2.45 9.39
CA PHE A 53 7.76 1.50 8.28
C PHE A 53 8.99 1.72 7.42
N ARG A 54 9.78 0.66 7.27
CA ARG A 54 11.03 0.62 6.51
C ARG A 54 10.79 0.04 5.13
N PHE A 55 11.57 0.50 4.16
CA PHE A 55 11.56 -0.01 2.80
C PHE A 55 12.96 0.04 2.19
N PRO A 56 13.32 -0.90 1.30
CA PRO A 56 14.61 -0.92 0.64
C PRO A 56 14.71 0.08 -0.53
N ASP A 57 13.57 0.43 -1.11
CA ASP A 57 13.47 1.34 -2.25
C ASP A 57 12.14 2.12 -2.22
N ALA A 58 12.22 3.44 -2.36
CA ALA A 58 11.07 4.33 -2.26
C ALA A 58 10.05 4.15 -3.39
N ALA A 59 10.51 3.99 -4.63
CA ALA A 59 9.61 3.87 -5.78
C ALA A 59 8.88 2.52 -5.80
N SER A 60 9.54 1.42 -5.37
CA SER A 60 8.89 0.12 -5.17
C SER A 60 7.84 0.19 -4.04
N PHE A 61 8.15 0.88 -2.93
CA PHE A 61 7.20 1.14 -1.85
C PHE A 61 5.97 1.93 -2.33
N LEU A 62 6.17 3.01 -3.10
CA LEU A 62 5.07 3.82 -3.63
C LEU A 62 4.16 3.03 -4.58
N SER A 63 4.74 2.19 -5.45
CA SER A 63 3.98 1.31 -6.34
C SER A 63 3.13 0.32 -5.55
N ALA A 64 3.73 -0.39 -4.60
CA ALA A 64 3.04 -1.36 -3.77
C ALA A 64 1.93 -0.71 -2.93
N TYR A 65 2.17 0.48 -2.37
CA TYR A 65 1.14 1.21 -1.61
C TYR A 65 -0.05 1.59 -2.50
N ARG A 66 0.21 2.06 -3.72
CA ARG A 66 -0.84 2.38 -4.70
C ARG A 66 -1.69 1.14 -5.00
N GLU A 67 -1.06 0.05 -5.39
CA GLU A 67 -1.77 -1.18 -5.76
C GLU A 67 -2.62 -1.72 -4.59
N ILE A 68 -2.01 -1.83 -3.40
CA ILE A 68 -2.63 -2.47 -2.24
C ILE A 68 -3.67 -1.58 -1.56
N PHE A 69 -3.35 -0.32 -1.26
CA PHE A 69 -4.23 0.55 -0.45
C PHE A 69 -5.19 1.40 -1.29
N VAL A 70 -4.78 1.80 -2.48
CA VAL A 70 -5.56 2.72 -3.33
C VAL A 70 -6.38 1.95 -4.36
N GLU A 71 -5.74 1.04 -5.09
CA GLU A 71 -6.41 0.21 -6.10
C GLU A 71 -7.07 -1.03 -5.48
N ARG A 72 -6.69 -1.37 -4.24
CA ARG A 72 -7.31 -2.42 -3.42
C ARG A 72 -7.31 -3.77 -4.12
N ILE A 73 -6.23 -4.09 -4.84
CA ILE A 73 -6.15 -5.32 -5.64
C ILE A 73 -6.25 -6.59 -4.78
N TYR A 74 -5.99 -6.49 -3.46
CA TYR A 74 -6.09 -7.59 -2.51
C TYR A 74 -7.41 -7.61 -1.73
N ALA A 75 -8.37 -6.73 -2.05
CA ALA A 75 -9.69 -6.79 -1.41
C ALA A 75 -10.44 -8.05 -1.84
N PHE A 76 -10.96 -8.81 -0.88
CA PHE A 76 -11.85 -9.93 -1.12
C PHE A 76 -12.98 -9.97 -0.09
N PRO A 77 -14.18 -10.46 -0.45
CA PRO A 77 -15.25 -10.68 0.51
C PRO A 77 -14.93 -11.89 1.38
N SER A 78 -15.17 -11.78 2.69
CA SER A 78 -15.08 -12.91 3.63
C SER A 78 -16.35 -12.95 4.48
N PRO A 79 -17.01 -14.12 4.63
CA PRO A 79 -18.12 -14.27 5.57
C PRO A 79 -17.64 -14.34 7.02
N ASP A 80 -16.36 -14.67 7.24
CA ASP A 80 -15.71 -14.67 8.55
C ASP A 80 -15.03 -13.32 8.79
N ALA A 81 -15.20 -12.74 9.97
CA ALA A 81 -14.54 -11.51 10.40
C ALA A 81 -13.06 -11.74 10.77
N ALA A 82 -12.65 -13.00 11.01
CA ALA A 82 -11.29 -13.40 11.40
C ALA A 82 -10.71 -14.50 10.48
N PRO A 83 -10.66 -14.29 9.14
CA PRO A 83 -10.20 -15.32 8.22
C PRO A 83 -8.73 -15.72 8.48
N GLY A 84 -8.40 -16.97 8.18
CA GLY A 84 -7.02 -17.40 7.99
C GLY A 84 -6.53 -16.93 6.63
N ILE A 85 -5.40 -16.22 6.58
CA ILE A 85 -4.81 -15.69 5.35
C ILE A 85 -3.40 -16.24 5.19
N LEU A 86 -3.10 -16.77 4.01
CA LEU A 86 -1.76 -17.17 3.61
C LEU A 86 -1.25 -16.17 2.56
N ASP A 87 -0.22 -15.42 2.90
CA ASP A 87 0.36 -14.37 2.07
C ASP A 87 1.74 -14.81 1.54
N LEU A 88 1.78 -15.28 0.30
CA LEU A 88 2.96 -15.86 -0.34
C LEU A 88 3.65 -14.83 -1.24
N GLY A 89 4.49 -14.00 -0.65
CA GLY A 89 5.08 -12.81 -1.29
C GLY A 89 4.70 -11.53 -0.55
N ALA A 90 4.69 -11.59 0.78
CA ALA A 90 4.32 -10.47 1.63
C ALA A 90 5.27 -9.26 1.49
N ASN A 91 6.42 -9.44 0.84
CA ASN A 91 7.42 -8.40 0.60
C ASN A 91 7.76 -7.72 1.93
N ILE A 92 7.77 -6.38 2.00
CA ILE A 92 8.03 -5.63 3.22
C ILE A 92 6.81 -5.51 4.17
N GLY A 93 5.71 -6.23 3.92
CA GLY A 93 4.57 -6.34 4.86
C GLY A 93 3.40 -5.38 4.65
N LEU A 94 3.33 -4.68 3.51
CA LEU A 94 2.20 -3.78 3.22
C LEU A 94 0.86 -4.52 3.11
N SER A 95 0.86 -5.70 2.51
CA SER A 95 -0.31 -6.58 2.40
C SER A 95 -0.81 -7.03 3.77
N VAL A 96 0.09 -7.42 4.67
CA VAL A 96 -0.23 -7.79 6.05
C VAL A 96 -0.91 -6.64 6.79
N LEU A 97 -0.37 -5.41 6.67
CA LEU A 97 -1.01 -4.22 7.24
C LEU A 97 -2.40 -3.98 6.64
N TYR A 98 -2.56 -4.15 5.33
CA TYR A 98 -3.83 -3.98 4.65
C TYR A 98 -4.87 -5.01 5.12
N PHE A 99 -4.50 -6.29 5.20
CA PHE A 99 -5.39 -7.33 5.71
C PHE A 99 -5.77 -7.09 7.17
N LYS A 100 -4.86 -6.60 8.01
CA LYS A 100 -5.18 -6.20 9.40
C LYS A 100 -6.11 -5.01 9.50
N GLN A 101 -6.18 -4.15 8.48
CA GLN A 101 -7.18 -3.08 8.43
C GLN A 101 -8.55 -3.59 8.00
N LEU A 102 -8.60 -4.55 7.07
CA LEU A 102 -9.86 -5.16 6.62
C LEU A 102 -10.43 -6.13 7.66
N PHE A 103 -9.56 -6.92 8.28
CA PHE A 103 -9.88 -8.00 9.20
C PHE A 103 -8.92 -7.94 10.40
N PRO A 104 -9.22 -7.13 11.43
CA PRO A 104 -8.34 -6.93 12.59
C PRO A 104 -7.90 -8.24 13.26
N ASP A 105 -8.82 -9.20 13.33
CA ASP A 105 -8.63 -10.49 14.00
C ASP A 105 -8.13 -11.61 13.08
N ALA A 106 -7.88 -11.34 11.80
CA ALA A 106 -7.38 -12.36 10.86
C ALA A 106 -6.05 -12.96 11.35
N LYS A 107 -5.90 -14.28 11.19
CA LYS A 107 -4.62 -14.96 11.41
C LYS A 107 -3.88 -15.01 10.08
N ILE A 108 -2.74 -14.32 10.00
CA ILE A 108 -2.00 -14.15 8.76
C ILE A 108 -0.68 -14.91 8.86
N MET A 109 -0.42 -15.79 7.92
CA MET A 109 0.87 -16.45 7.73
C MET A 109 1.53 -15.82 6.51
N ALA A 110 2.54 -14.99 6.75
CA ALA A 110 3.20 -14.18 5.71
C ALA A 110 4.59 -14.75 5.40
N TYR A 111 4.85 -14.95 4.12
CA TYR A 111 6.10 -15.48 3.60
C TYR A 111 6.74 -14.49 2.64
N GLU A 112 8.05 -14.35 2.74
CA GLU A 112 8.89 -13.68 1.74
C GLU A 112 10.10 -14.58 1.48
N ALA A 113 10.42 -14.79 0.21
CA ALA A 113 11.45 -15.73 -0.22
C ALA A 113 12.85 -15.13 -0.13
N ASP A 114 12.96 -13.82 -0.37
CA ASP A 114 14.23 -13.10 -0.25
C ASP A 114 14.53 -12.81 1.23
N PRO A 115 15.64 -13.32 1.79
CA PRO A 115 15.97 -13.12 3.20
C PRO A 115 16.25 -11.66 3.58
N GLU A 116 16.77 -10.85 2.66
CA GLU A 116 17.00 -9.42 2.91
C GLU A 116 15.68 -8.65 2.96
N ILE A 117 14.73 -8.96 2.07
CA ILE A 117 13.39 -8.37 2.09
C ILE A 117 12.58 -8.87 3.28
N PHE A 118 12.71 -10.15 3.64
CA PHE A 118 12.08 -10.73 4.83
C PHE A 118 12.52 -10.01 6.12
N ALA A 119 13.74 -9.50 6.20
CA ALA A 119 14.15 -8.68 7.34
C ALA A 119 13.32 -7.38 7.47
N TYR A 120 12.97 -6.73 6.35
CA TYR A 120 12.05 -5.59 6.37
C TYR A 120 10.64 -6.00 6.77
N LEU A 121 10.15 -7.14 6.28
CA LEU A 121 8.86 -7.70 6.71
C LEU A 121 8.81 -7.87 8.23
N GLU A 122 9.82 -8.54 8.77
CA GLU A 122 9.89 -8.86 10.18
C GLU A 122 9.94 -7.59 11.04
N ASP A 123 10.78 -6.63 10.67
CA ASP A 123 10.88 -5.33 11.34
C ASP A 123 9.53 -4.58 11.33
N ASN A 124 8.90 -4.49 10.16
CA ASN A 124 7.69 -3.69 9.97
C ASN A 124 6.45 -4.27 10.67
N ILE A 125 6.41 -5.57 10.90
CA ILE A 125 5.28 -6.24 11.56
C ILE A 125 5.44 -6.31 13.08
N ARG A 126 6.68 -6.25 13.60
CA ARG A 126 6.96 -6.31 15.04
C ARG A 126 6.84 -4.97 15.77
N GLU A 127 7.02 -3.84 15.09
CA GLU A 127 6.72 -2.50 15.65
C GLU A 127 5.21 -2.31 15.94
#